data_AF-A0A961I8A8-F1
#
_entry.id   AF-A0A961I8A8-F1
#
_cell.length_a   1.000
_cell.length_b   1.000
_cell.length_c   1.000
_cell.angle_alpha   90.00
_cell.angle_beta   90.00
_cell.angle_gamma   90.00
#
_symmetry.space_group_name_H-M   'P 1'
#
loop_
_entity.id
_entity.type
_entity.pdbx_description
1 polymer ?
#
loop_
_entity_poly.entity_id
_entity_poly.type
_entity_poly.pdbx_seq_one_letter_code
_entity_poly.pdbx_strand_id
1 'polypeptide(L)'
;MHIPDQESRGHTLPTRIYLYVGLALMLLTALTVAASYVNWGEEIGGGFATNIIIALLIASAKAMLVMMYFMHMKYEGPLIWGFGIIYPIVIFAIMIGFISMDVFLRVDPADAPELSSERQIDAPVSQDRAANRINYEIDTTRTASN
;
A
#
# COMPACT_ATOMS: atom_id res chain seq x y z
N MET A 1 54.81 -32.09 -9.33
CA MET A 1 53.96 -30.90 -9.60
C MET A 1 52.74 -31.00 -8.70
N HIS A 2 52.77 -30.31 -7.57
CA HIS A 2 51.75 -30.36 -6.53
C HIS A 2 50.77 -29.21 -6.80
N ILE A 3 49.51 -29.54 -7.06
CA ILE A 3 48.44 -28.55 -7.20
C ILE A 3 47.98 -28.23 -5.78
N PRO A 4 48.11 -26.98 -5.29
CA PRO A 4 47.55 -26.60 -4.01
C PRO A 4 46.04 -26.74 -4.07
N ASP A 5 45.50 -27.43 -3.07
CA ASP A 5 44.10 -27.55 -2.74
C ASP A 5 43.49 -26.15 -2.54
N GLN A 6 42.47 -25.86 -3.35
CA GLN A 6 41.71 -24.63 -3.26
C GLN A 6 40.86 -24.70 -1.99
N GLU A 7 41.41 -24.20 -0.89
CA GLU A 7 40.71 -23.96 0.37
C GLU A 7 39.40 -23.21 0.07
N SER A 8 38.26 -23.88 0.26
CA SER A 8 36.94 -23.30 0.09
C SER A 8 36.73 -22.23 1.16
N ARG A 9 37.18 -21.01 0.86
CA ARG A 9 36.93 -19.81 1.68
C ARG A 9 35.51 -19.34 1.46
N GLY A 10 34.56 -20.16 1.91
CA GLY A 10 33.19 -19.76 2.16
C GLY A 10 33.14 -18.78 3.33
N HIS A 11 33.60 -17.55 3.12
CA HIS A 11 33.46 -16.48 4.09
C HIS A 11 32.03 -15.93 4.03
N THR A 12 31.04 -16.79 4.28
CA THR A 12 29.65 -16.39 4.40
C THR A 12 29.51 -15.50 5.63
N LEU A 13 29.14 -14.24 5.41
CA LEU A 13 28.78 -13.31 6.48
C LEU A 13 27.81 -14.00 7.46
N PRO A 14 27.91 -13.75 8.78
CA PRO A 14 27.13 -14.51 9.74
C PRO A 14 25.63 -14.27 9.49
N THR A 15 24.92 -15.31 9.04
CA THR A 15 23.48 -15.31 8.76
C THR A 15 22.65 -14.76 9.93
N ARG A 16 23.21 -14.83 11.14
CA ARG A 16 22.66 -14.31 12.39
C ARG A 16 22.33 -12.81 12.32
N ILE A 17 23.15 -11.97 11.69
CA ILE A 17 22.89 -10.53 11.58
C ILE A 17 21.64 -10.26 10.74
N TYR A 18 21.50 -10.94 9.61
CA TYR A 18 20.30 -10.81 8.77
C TYR A 18 19.03 -11.29 9.49
N LEU A 19 19.14 -12.32 10.34
CA LEU A 19 18.02 -12.81 11.14
C LEU A 19 17.56 -11.77 12.18
N TYR A 20 18.50 -11.13 12.89
CA TYR A 20 18.17 -10.09 13.87
C TYR A 20 17.53 -8.86 13.21
N VAL A 21 18.04 -8.43 12.05
CA VAL A 21 17.45 -7.30 11.32
C VAL A 21 16.08 -7.67 10.76
N GLY A 22 15.90 -8.90 10.25
CA GLY A 22 14.60 -9.39 9.81
C GLY A 22 13.56 -9.37 10.95
N LEU A 23 13.98 -9.70 12.17
CA LEU A 23 13.12 -9.63 13.36
C LEU A 23 12.80 -8.17 13.74
N ALA A 24 13.78 -7.26 13.67
CA ALA A 24 13.55 -5.83 13.85
C ALA A 24 12.56 -5.25 12.82
N LEU A 25 12.63 -5.69 11.56
CA LEU A 25 11.68 -5.29 10.52
C LEU A 25 10.28 -5.84 10.77
N MET A 26 10.16 -7.07 11.25
CA MET A 26 8.86 -7.64 11.68
C MET A 26 8.23 -6.79 12.79
N LEU A 27 9.01 -6.39 13.79
CA LEU A 27 8.54 -5.52 14.87
C LEU A 27 8.12 -4.13 14.35
N LEU A 28 8.92 -3.52 13.48
CA LEU A 28 8.56 -2.23 12.86
C LEU A 28 7.29 -2.34 12.00
N THR A 29 7.07 -3.48 11.35
CA THR A 29 5.85 -3.73 10.56
C THR A 29 4.63 -3.87 11.48
N ALA A 30 4.75 -4.64 12.57
CA ALA A 30 3.70 -4.72 13.58
C ALA A 30 3.39 -3.33 14.17
N LEU A 31 4.43 -2.51 14.38
CA LEU A 31 4.28 -1.13 14.84
C LEU A 31 3.56 -0.24 13.81
N THR A 32 3.84 -0.37 12.50
CA THR A 32 3.08 0.36 11.46
C THR A 32 1.62 -0.06 11.40
N VAL A 33 1.33 -1.35 11.58
CA VAL A 33 -0.04 -1.87 11.61
C VAL A 33 -0.76 -1.34 12.86
N ALA A 34 -0.12 -1.39 14.03
CA ALA A 34 -0.65 -0.80 15.25
C ALA A 34 -0.90 0.71 15.10
N ALA A 35 0.04 1.44 14.48
CA ALA A 35 -0.13 2.86 14.19
C ALA A 35 -1.30 3.14 13.24
N SER A 36 -1.65 2.21 12.34
CA SER A 36 -2.83 2.32 11.48
C SER A 36 -4.16 2.14 12.21
N TYR A 37 -4.16 1.44 13.35
CA TYR A 37 -5.36 1.21 14.15
C TYR A 37 -5.64 2.33 15.17
N VAL A 38 -4.62 3.12 15.54
CA VAL A 38 -4.77 4.21 16.50
C VAL A 38 -5.00 5.52 15.74
N ASN A 39 -6.20 6.09 15.88
CA ASN A 39 -6.51 7.42 15.39
C ASN A 39 -5.97 8.48 16.37
N TRP A 40 -4.73 8.90 16.20
CA TRP A 40 -4.10 9.98 17.00
C TRP A 40 -4.68 11.37 16.69
N GLY A 41 -5.59 11.48 15.72
CA GLY A 41 -6.15 12.75 15.23
C GLY A 41 -7.09 13.47 16.19
N GLU A 42 -7.65 12.79 17.20
CA GLU A 42 -8.61 13.41 18.14
C GLU A 42 -7.94 13.94 19.41
N GLU A 43 -6.83 13.32 19.85
CA GLU A 43 -6.19 13.63 21.14
C GLU A 43 -5.15 14.76 21.05
N ILE A 44 -4.57 15.02 19.87
CA ILE A 44 -3.43 15.96 19.69
C ILE A 44 -3.80 17.23 18.89
N GLY A 45 -5.07 17.42 18.49
CA GLY A 45 -5.55 18.68 17.92
C GLY A 45 -4.99 19.03 16.52
N GLY A 46 -4.45 18.05 15.80
CA GLY A 46 -4.09 18.17 14.39
C GLY A 46 -4.86 17.12 13.59
N GLY A 47 -5.67 17.54 12.61
CA GLY A 47 -6.58 16.68 11.85
C GLY A 47 -5.92 15.55 11.04
N PHE A 48 -6.55 15.13 9.94
CA PHE A 48 -6.17 13.96 9.12
C PHE A 48 -4.66 13.84 8.77
N ALA A 49 -3.95 14.96 8.63
CA ALA A 49 -2.52 15.00 8.30
C ALA A 49 -1.61 14.37 9.37
N THR A 50 -1.98 14.41 10.66
CA THR A 50 -1.09 13.98 11.76
C THR A 50 -0.81 12.48 11.71
N ASN A 51 -1.87 11.67 11.51
CA ASN A 51 -1.75 10.21 11.39
C ASN A 51 -0.86 9.81 10.20
N ILE A 52 -1.00 10.53 9.08
CA ILE A 52 -0.22 10.27 7.86
C ILE A 52 1.25 10.58 8.08
N ILE A 53 1.58 11.71 8.73
CA ILE A 53 2.97 12.08 9.01
C ILE A 53 3.64 11.04 9.92
N ILE A 54 2.95 10.59 10.97
CA ILE A 54 3.47 9.55 11.87
C ILE A 54 3.67 8.24 11.12
N ALA A 55 2.71 7.81 10.31
CA ALA A 55 2.83 6.60 9.49
C ALA A 55 4.01 6.69 8.50
N LEU A 56 4.21 7.84 7.86
CA LEU A 56 5.33 8.10 6.95
C LEU A 56 6.70 8.10 7.65
N LEU A 57 6.77 8.62 8.88
CA LEU A 57 8.01 8.59 9.67
C LEU A 57 8.40 7.16 10.02
N ILE A 58 7.45 6.33 10.48
CA ILE A 58 7.71 4.93 10.80
C ILE A 58 8.08 4.15 9.53
N ALA A 59 7.38 4.41 8.41
CA ALA A 59 7.71 3.81 7.11
C ALA A 59 9.13 4.19 6.63
N SER A 60 9.54 5.45 6.82
CA SER A 60 10.90 5.92 6.50
C SER A 60 11.97 5.20 7.33
N ALA A 61 11.73 5.04 8.64
CA ALA A 61 12.64 4.31 9.52
C ALA A 61 12.81 2.84 9.09
N LYS A 62 11.72 2.18 8.69
CA LYS A 62 11.75 0.82 8.11
C LYS A 62 12.63 0.80 6.86
N ALA A 63 12.43 1.74 5.94
CA ALA A 63 13.16 1.80 4.67
C ALA A 63 14.68 1.96 4.89
N MET A 64 15.09 2.79 5.87
CA MET A 64 16.51 2.95 6.23
C MET A 64 17.12 1.63 6.73
N LEU A 65 16.41 0.87 7.57
CA LEU A 65 16.88 -0.43 8.05
C LEU A 65 17.02 -1.45 6.91
N VAL A 66 16.07 -1.49 5.98
CA VAL A 66 16.14 -2.38 4.80
C VAL A 66 17.34 -2.02 3.94
N MET A 67 17.55 -0.73 3.66
CA MET A 67 18.65 -0.25 2.82
C MET A 67 20.03 -0.54 3.44
N MET A 68 20.18 -0.36 4.76
CA MET A 68 21.46 -0.55 5.43
C MET A 68 21.89 -2.02 5.52
N TYR A 69 20.93 -2.96 5.65
CA TYR A 69 21.23 -4.36 5.96
C TYR A 69 20.86 -5.35 4.85
N PHE A 70 19.70 -5.22 4.20
CA PHE A 70 19.26 -6.17 3.17
C PHE A 70 19.84 -5.86 1.78
N MET A 71 20.10 -4.59 1.47
CA MET A 71 20.78 -4.20 0.22
C MET A 71 22.30 -4.37 0.27
N HIS A 72 22.84 -5.08 1.28
CA HIS A 72 24.25 -5.46 1.34
C HIS A 72 25.25 -4.29 1.48
N MET A 73 24.78 -3.04 1.62
CA MET A 73 25.61 -1.81 1.68
C MET A 73 26.74 -1.80 2.72
N LYS A 74 26.66 -2.61 3.79
CA LYS A 74 27.74 -2.68 4.78
C LYS A 74 28.98 -3.45 4.26
N TYR A 75 28.84 -4.23 3.19
CA TYR A 75 29.87 -5.18 2.73
C TYR A 75 30.25 -5.07 1.25
N GLU A 76 29.62 -4.18 0.48
CA GLU A 76 29.82 -4.02 -0.97
C GLU A 76 30.59 -2.72 -1.31
N GLY A 77 31.20 -2.67 -2.50
CA GLY A 77 31.93 -1.51 -2.99
C GLY A 77 31.06 -0.24 -3.16
N PRO A 78 31.67 0.97 -3.15
CA PRO A 78 30.98 2.27 -3.12
C PRO A 78 30.06 2.53 -4.33
N LEU A 79 30.29 1.83 -5.45
CA LEU A 79 29.47 1.95 -6.66
C LEU A 79 28.09 1.28 -6.50
N ILE A 80 28.04 0.12 -5.83
CA ILE A 80 26.81 -0.64 -5.55
C ILE A 80 26.01 0.07 -4.45
N TRP A 81 26.73 0.69 -3.49
CA TRP A 81 26.17 1.54 -2.45
C TRP A 81 25.38 2.73 -3.03
N GLY A 82 25.98 3.48 -3.95
CA GLY A 82 25.32 4.63 -4.59
C GLY A 82 24.08 4.23 -5.40
N PHE A 83 24.18 3.15 -6.19
CA PHE A 83 23.05 2.67 -7.00
C PHE A 83 21.90 2.15 -6.12
N GLY A 84 22.21 1.43 -5.04
CA GLY A 84 21.21 0.90 -4.10
C GLY A 84 20.41 1.98 -3.35
N ILE A 85 20.98 3.17 -3.14
CA ILE A 85 20.27 4.30 -2.51
C ILE A 85 19.51 5.11 -3.56
N ILE A 86 20.19 5.51 -4.64
CA ILE A 86 19.65 6.48 -5.60
C ILE A 86 18.51 5.87 -6.40
N TYR A 87 18.63 4.62 -6.86
CA TYR A 87 17.63 3.96 -7.70
C TYR A 87 16.23 3.86 -7.05
N PRO A 88 16.06 3.31 -5.83
CA PRO A 88 14.73 3.22 -5.22
C PRO A 88 14.18 4.59 -4.82
N ILE A 89 15.00 5.55 -4.42
CA ILE A 89 14.54 6.90 -4.07
C ILE A 89 14.01 7.63 -5.31
N VAL A 90 14.72 7.54 -6.44
CA VAL A 90 14.30 8.17 -7.69
C VAL A 90 13.00 7.56 -8.19
N ILE A 91 12.88 6.22 -8.22
CA ILE A 91 11.64 5.55 -8.63
C ILE A 91 10.49 5.88 -7.68
N PHE A 92 10.72 5.86 -6.36
CA PHE A 92 9.70 6.21 -5.37
C PHE A 92 9.21 7.65 -5.54
N ALA A 93 10.12 8.60 -5.75
CA ALA A 93 9.77 10.01 -5.97
C ALA A 93 8.96 10.20 -7.26
N ILE A 94 9.36 9.54 -8.35
CA ILE A 94 8.62 9.57 -9.62
C ILE A 94 7.23 8.97 -9.44
N MET A 95 7.11 7.82 -8.77
CA MET A 95 5.84 7.13 -8.54
C MET A 95 4.88 7.98 -7.70
N ILE A 96 5.34 8.54 -6.57
CA ILE A 96 4.53 9.43 -5.73
C ILE A 96 4.12 10.70 -6.50
N GLY A 97 5.04 11.29 -7.27
CA GLY A 97 4.77 12.47 -8.09
C GLY A 97 3.69 12.20 -9.15
N PHE A 98 3.79 11.09 -9.87
CA PHE A 98 2.80 10.69 -10.88
C PHE A 98 1.44 10.36 -10.27
N ILE A 99 1.38 9.62 -9.16
CA ILE A 99 0.12 9.30 -8.47
C ILE A 99 -0.54 10.58 -7.97
N SER A 100 0.24 11.48 -7.37
CA SER A 100 -0.24 12.77 -6.91
C SER A 100 -0.86 13.56 -8.07
N MET A 101 -0.15 13.65 -9.20
CA MET A 101 -0.66 14.30 -10.41
C MET A 101 -1.93 13.63 -10.96
N ASP A 102 -2.02 12.29 -10.96
CA ASP A 102 -3.24 11.56 -11.36
C ASP A 102 -4.43 11.95 -10.48
N VAL A 103 -4.25 11.99 -9.16
CA VAL A 103 -5.31 12.37 -8.22
C VAL A 103 -5.77 13.80 -8.46
N PHE A 104 -4.86 14.74 -8.72
CA PHE A 104 -5.22 16.13 -8.98
C PHE A 104 -5.88 16.36 -10.34
N LEU A 105 -5.59 15.52 -11.34
CA LEU A 105 -6.15 15.63 -12.69
C LEU A 105 -7.36 14.73 -12.92
N ARG A 106 -7.70 13.85 -11.96
CA ARG A 106 -8.86 12.99 -12.03
C ARG A 106 -10.13 13.84 -11.98
N VAL A 107 -10.86 13.85 -13.08
CA VAL A 107 -12.23 14.37 -13.14
C VAL A 107 -13.14 13.33 -12.51
N ASP A 108 -13.90 13.73 -11.49
CA ASP A 108 -14.85 12.84 -10.86
C ASP A 108 -16.01 12.52 -11.82
N PRO A 109 -16.42 11.25 -11.96
CA PRO A 109 -17.59 10.85 -12.75
C PRO A 109 -18.91 11.52 -12.31
N ALA A 110 -18.93 12.12 -11.13
CA ALA A 110 -20.04 12.92 -10.62
C ALA A 110 -20.15 14.29 -11.30
N ASP A 111 -19.01 14.83 -11.75
CA ASP A 111 -18.93 16.12 -12.45
C ASP A 111 -19.09 15.96 -13.97
N ALA A 112 -19.15 14.73 -14.46
CA ALA A 112 -19.44 14.43 -15.86
C ALA A 112 -20.95 14.59 -16.14
N PRO A 113 -21.38 15.63 -16.90
CA PRO A 113 -22.79 15.86 -17.21
C PRO A 113 -23.40 14.71 -18.04
N GLU A 114 -22.56 13.98 -18.78
CA GLU A 114 -22.95 12.86 -19.64
C GLU A 114 -23.32 11.61 -18.83
N LEU A 115 -22.59 11.27 -17.76
CA LEU A 115 -22.85 10.10 -16.91
C LEU A 115 -24.04 10.27 -15.96
N SER A 116 -24.46 11.52 -15.69
CA SER A 116 -25.70 11.81 -14.96
C SER A 116 -26.92 11.60 -15.85
N SER A 117 -26.80 11.93 -17.13
CA SER A 117 -27.83 11.72 -18.14
C SER A 117 -27.94 10.24 -18.54
N GLU A 118 -26.81 9.55 -18.71
CA GLU A 118 -26.77 8.12 -19.05
C GLU A 118 -27.18 7.23 -17.85
N ARG A 119 -26.74 7.55 -16.61
CA ARG A 119 -27.31 6.90 -15.42
C ARG A 119 -28.79 7.18 -15.28
N GLN A 120 -29.30 8.36 -15.64
CA GLN A 120 -30.73 8.62 -15.59
C GLN A 120 -31.53 7.94 -16.72
N ILE A 121 -30.88 7.61 -17.85
CA ILE A 121 -31.48 6.84 -18.94
C ILE A 121 -31.45 5.33 -18.64
N ASP A 122 -30.43 4.83 -17.93
CA ASP A 122 -30.31 3.41 -17.53
C ASP A 122 -30.89 3.10 -16.13
N ALA A 123 -31.08 4.09 -15.25
CA ALA A 123 -31.63 3.91 -13.90
C ALA A 123 -33.16 3.79 -13.76
N PRO A 124 -34.05 3.98 -14.75
CA PRO A 124 -35.48 3.83 -14.49
C PRO A 124 -35.97 2.39 -14.70
N VAL A 125 -35.26 1.53 -15.45
CA VAL A 125 -35.79 0.18 -15.76
C VAL A 125 -35.50 -0.85 -14.67
N SER A 126 -34.37 -0.75 -13.97
CA SER A 126 -33.98 -1.74 -12.94
C SER A 126 -34.69 -1.50 -11.60
N GLN A 127 -34.80 -0.23 -11.18
CA GLN A 127 -35.43 0.13 -9.92
C GLN A 127 -36.97 0.00 -9.98
N ASP A 128 -37.57 0.37 -11.11
CA ASP A 128 -39.02 0.22 -11.32
C ASP A 128 -39.42 -1.25 -11.55
N ARG A 129 -38.55 -2.07 -12.19
CA ARG A 129 -38.75 -3.53 -12.23
C ARG A 129 -38.65 -4.18 -10.86
N ALA A 130 -37.77 -3.70 -9.98
CA ALA A 130 -37.70 -4.21 -8.61
C ALA A 130 -38.96 -3.87 -7.82
N ALA A 131 -39.47 -2.64 -7.97
CA ALA A 131 -40.73 -2.19 -7.36
C ALA A 131 -41.97 -2.93 -7.93
N ASN A 132 -41.96 -3.27 -9.22
CA ASN A 132 -43.07 -4.02 -9.81
C ASN A 132 -43.02 -5.52 -9.48
N ARG A 133 -41.83 -6.11 -9.34
CA ARG A 133 -41.67 -7.52 -8.89
C ARG A 133 -42.24 -7.76 -7.50
N ILE A 134 -41.93 -6.87 -6.54
CA ILE A 134 -42.47 -6.99 -5.17
C ILE A 134 -44.00 -6.89 -5.13
N ASN A 135 -44.61 -6.07 -5.98
CA ASN A 135 -46.07 -5.98 -6.05
C ASN A 135 -46.70 -7.27 -6.60
N TYR A 136 -46.06 -7.92 -7.58
CA TYR A 136 -46.52 -9.21 -8.11
C TYR A 136 -46.39 -10.36 -7.08
N GLU A 137 -45.31 -10.37 -6.28
CA GLU A 137 -45.14 -11.36 -5.21
C GLU A 137 -46.14 -11.18 -4.07
N ILE A 138 -46.52 -9.94 -3.74
CA ILE A 138 -47.54 -9.67 -2.73
C ILE A 138 -48.94 -10.08 -3.23
N ASP A 139 -49.23 -9.85 -4.52
CA ASP A 139 -50.54 -10.16 -5.11
C ASP A 139 -50.74 -11.67 -5.31
N THR A 140 -49.69 -12.39 -5.72
CA THR A 140 -49.70 -13.86 -5.80
C THR A 140 -49.84 -14.50 -4.42
N THR A 141 -49.20 -13.95 -3.39
CA THR A 141 -49.35 -14.43 -2.01
C THR A 141 -50.74 -14.14 -1.43
N ARG A 142 -51.34 -12.99 -1.77
CA ARG A 142 -52.73 -12.66 -1.36
C ARG A 142 -53.76 -13.54 -2.05
N THR A 143 -53.54 -13.90 -3.31
CA THR A 143 -54.48 -14.73 -4.08
C THR A 143 -54.38 -16.21 -3.69
N ALA A 144 -53.21 -16.69 -3.26
CA ALA A 144 -53.04 -18.07 -2.77
C ALA A 144 -53.56 -18.30 -1.34
N SER A 145 -53.95 -17.25 -0.62
CA SER A 145 -54.39 -17.28 0.78
C SER A 145 -55.92 -17.28 0.96
N ASN A 146 -56.71 -17.24 -0.13
CA ASN A 146 -58.18 -17.36 -0.13
C ASN A 146 -58.60 -18.60 -0.94
#